data_AF-A0A7W1HGT3-F1
#
_entry.id   AF-A0A7W1HGT3-F1
#
_cell.length_a   1.000
_cell.length_b   1.000
_cell.length_c   1.000
_cell.angle_alpha   90.00
_cell.angle_beta   90.00
_cell.angle_gamma   90.00
#
_symmetry.space_group_name_H-M   'P 1'
#
loop_
_entity.id
_entity.type
_entity.pdbx_description
1 polymer ?
#
loop_
_entity_poly.entity_id
_entity_poly.type
_entity_poly.pdbx_seq_one_letter_code
_entity_poly.pdbx_strand_id
1 'polypeptide(L)' 'MIEISSVTAFMIYLCLTLGPLLGLWLAQHYSRRHKKMNIDEHQLYICEYCQFCYLDDRVQGITRCPQCLSYNKKEK' A
#
# COMPACT_ATOMS: atom_id res chain seq x y z
N MET A 1 -10.14 18.46 45.95
CA MET A 1 -10.93 17.35 45.39
C MET A 1 -11.18 17.69 43.93
N ILE A 2 -10.82 16.80 43.00
CA ILE A 2 -11.17 17.01 41.58
C ILE A 2 -12.64 16.66 41.46
N GLU A 3 -13.51 17.66 41.32
CA GLU A 3 -14.94 17.45 41.05
C GLU A 3 -15.09 17.03 39.59
N ILE A 4 -14.98 15.72 39.35
CA ILE A 4 -15.25 15.16 38.03
C ILE A 4 -16.76 15.10 37.87
N SER A 5 -17.31 16.08 37.16
CA SER A 5 -18.70 16.04 36.69
C SER A 5 -18.96 14.78 35.87
N SER A 6 -20.16 14.23 35.94
CA SER A 6 -20.55 13.06 35.13
C SER A 6 -20.32 13.28 33.64
N VAL A 7 -20.43 14.52 33.18
CA VAL A 7 -20.15 14.91 31.79
C VAL A 7 -18.67 14.74 31.46
N THR A 8 -17.76 15.18 32.34
CA THR A 8 -16.32 15.05 32.07
C THR A 8 -15.87 13.59 32.11
N ALA A 9 -16.42 12.77 33.01
CA ALA A 9 -16.18 11.33 33.02
C ALA A 9 -16.63 10.65 31.72
N PHE A 10 -17.81 11.02 31.20
CA PHE A 10 -18.33 10.49 29.95
C PHE A 10 -17.48 10.90 28.74
N MET A 11 -17.05 12.16 28.69
CA MET A 11 -16.17 12.66 27.63
C MET A 11 -14.81 11.96 27.64
N ILE A 12 -14.22 11.73 28.82
CA ILE A 12 -12.96 10.99 28.96
C ILE A 12 -13.12 9.56 28.44
N TYR A 13 -14.20 8.88 28.81
CA TYR A 13 -14.49 7.52 28.34
C TYR A 13 -14.63 7.46 26.80
N LEU A 14 -15.36 8.41 26.21
CA LEU A 14 -15.51 8.51 24.75
C LEU A 14 -14.16 8.75 24.07
N CYS A 15 -13.34 9.68 24.58
CA CYS A 15 -12.02 9.93 24.02
C CYS A 15 -11.09 8.73 24.14
N LEU A 16 -11.11 8.02 25.26
CA LEU A 16 -10.31 6.81 25.47
C LEU A 16 -10.71 5.64 24.58
N THR A 17 -11.98 5.55 24.19
CA THR A 17 -12.48 4.48 23.33
C THR A 17 -12.38 4.83 21.84
N LEU A 18 -12.88 6.00 21.44
CA LEU A 18 -12.89 6.44 20.05
C LEU A 18 -11.53 6.96 19.59
N GLY A 19 -10.74 7.58 20.46
CA GLY A 19 -9.40 8.10 20.15
C GLY A 19 -8.47 7.06 19.54
N PRO A 20 -8.21 5.90 20.20
CA PRO A 20 -7.36 4.87 19.64
C PRO A 20 -7.98 4.19 18.40
N LEU A 21 -9.31 4.04 18.34
CA LEU A 21 -10.02 3.52 17.17
C LEU A 21 -9.78 4.40 15.94
N LEU A 22 -9.99 5.70 16.07
CA LEU A 22 -9.73 6.69 15.02
C LEU A 22 -8.24 6.81 14.71
N GLY A 23 -7.39 6.77 15.73
CA GLY A 23 -5.93 6.80 15.58
C GLY A 23 -5.40 5.61 14.77
N LEU A 24 -5.84 4.39 15.09
CA LEU A 24 -5.51 3.19 14.33
C LEU A 24 -6.06 3.24 12.91
N TRP A 25 -7.30 3.70 12.74
CA TRP A 25 -7.91 3.84 11.42
C TRP A 25 -7.15 4.84 10.54
N LEU A 26 -6.82 6.02 11.08
CA LEU A 26 -5.99 7.03 10.41
C LEU A 26 -4.61 6.45 10.09
N ALA A 27 -3.93 5.84 11.06
CA ALA A 27 -2.61 5.26 10.86
C ALA A 27 -2.62 4.20 9.76
N GLN A 28 -3.61 3.32 9.72
CA GLN A 28 -3.78 2.33 8.66
C GLN A 28 -4.11 2.97 7.32
N HIS A 29 -4.98 3.98 7.28
CA HIS A 29 -5.34 4.66 6.05
C HIS A 29 -4.15 5.40 5.44
N TYR A 30 -3.38 6.14 6.25
CA TYR A 30 -2.14 6.80 5.84
C TYR A 30 -1.07 5.78 5.45
N SER A 31 -0.89 4.72 6.23
CA SER A 31 0.07 3.65 5.89
C SER A 31 -0.31 2.96 4.60
N ARG A 32 -1.59 2.67 4.34
CA ARG A 32 -2.06 2.09 3.07
C ARG A 32 -1.89 3.04 1.90
N ARG A 33 -2.06 4.35 2.09
CA ARG A 33 -1.82 5.36 1.04
C ARG A 33 -0.33 5.45 0.70
N HIS A 34 0.55 5.42 1.71
CA HIS A 34 1.99 5.33 1.50
C HIS A 34 2.43 3.98 0.91
N LYS A 35 1.80 2.88 1.32
CA LYS A 35 2.09 1.55 0.76
C LYS A 35 1.60 1.43 -0.68
N LYS A 36 0.45 2.02 -1.04
CA LYS A 36 -0.03 2.08 -2.44
C LYS A 36 0.91 2.88 -3.35
N MET A 37 1.57 3.94 -2.86
CA MET A 37 2.63 4.61 -3.63
C MET A 37 3.88 3.74 -3.82
N ASN A 38 4.11 2.75 -2.95
CA ASN A 38 5.26 1.85 -3.01
C ASN A 38 4.95 0.48 -3.63
N ILE A 39 3.68 0.17 -3.91
CA ILE A 39 3.26 -1.18 -4.31
C ILE A 39 3.36 -1.41 -5.82
N ASP A 40 3.46 -0.40 -6.70
CA ASP A 40 3.31 -0.71 -8.13
C ASP A 40 3.96 0.27 -9.12
N GLU A 41 5.19 0.70 -8.84
CA GLU A 41 6.09 1.08 -9.95
C GLU A 41 6.91 -0.13 -10.44
N HIS A 42 6.80 -1.26 -9.74
CA HIS A 42 7.63 -2.42 -9.99
C HIS A 42 6.93 -3.35 -10.96
N GLN A 43 7.39 -3.27 -12.22
CA GLN A 43 7.46 -4.37 -13.21
C GLN A 43 6.47 -4.32 -14.39
N LEU A 44 6.09 -3.13 -14.82
CA LEU A 44 5.60 -2.95 -16.20
C LEU A 44 6.79 -3.12 -17.17
N TYR A 45 6.77 -4.23 -17.92
CA TYR A 45 7.78 -4.56 -18.92
C TYR A 45 7.23 -4.31 -20.31
N ILE A 46 8.05 -3.69 -21.16
CA ILE A 46 7.78 -3.56 -22.58
C ILE A 46 8.70 -4.56 -23.29
N CYS A 47 8.14 -5.43 -24.12
CA CYS A 47 8.95 -6.37 -24.87
C CYS A 47 9.77 -5.65 -25.96
N GLU A 48 11.07 -5.90 -26.03
CA GLU A 48 11.96 -5.32 -27.06
C GLU A 48 11.61 -5.79 -28.48
N TYR A 49 10.95 -6.95 -28.60
CA TYR A 49 10.68 -7.58 -29.89
C TYR A 49 9.29 -7.26 -30.44
N CYS A 50 8.26 -7.34 -29.60
CA CYS A 50 6.87 -7.14 -30.03
C CYS A 50 6.22 -5.87 -29.45
N GLN A 51 6.94 -5.12 -28.62
CA GLN A 51 6.48 -3.89 -27.96
C GLN A 51 5.22 -4.08 -27.09
N PHE A 52 4.87 -5.33 -26.77
CA PHE A 52 3.77 -5.63 -25.88
C PHE A 52 4.11 -5.26 -24.45
N CYS A 53 3.25 -4.47 -23.80
CA CYS A 53 3.35 -4.13 -22.39
C CYS A 53 2.70 -5.22 -21.54
N TYR A 54 3.43 -5.76 -20.57
CA TYR A 54 2.96 -6.79 -19.66
C TYR A 54 3.47 -6.55 -18.24
N LEU A 55 2.75 -7.08 -17.25
CA LEU A 55 3.22 -7.16 -15.88
C LEU A 55 3.87 -8.52 -15.65
N ASP A 56 5.04 -8.53 -15.02
CA ASP A 56 5.68 -9.75 -14.56
C ASP A 56 6.01 -9.64 -13.08
N ASP A 57 5.35 -10.44 -12.24
CA ASP A 57 5.58 -10.48 -10.79
C ASP A 57 6.89 -11.21 -10.44
N ARG A 58 7.57 -11.81 -11.44
CA ARG A 58 8.78 -12.60 -11.21
C ARG A 58 9.98 -11.70 -10.99
N VAL A 59 10.52 -11.76 -9.77
CA VAL A 59 11.83 -11.19 -9.36
C VAL A 59 13.01 -11.96 -9.99
N GLN A 60 12.87 -12.44 -11.22
CA GLN A 60 13.93 -13.11 -11.96
C GLN A 60 14.44 -12.14 -13.03
N GLY A 61 15.77 -12.04 -13.21
CA GLY A 61 16.40 -11.04 -14.08
C GLY A 61 16.09 -11.16 -15.58
N ILE A 62 15.29 -12.15 -15.97
CA ILE A 62 14.83 -12.41 -17.34
C ILE A 62 13.32 -12.63 -17.29
N THR A 63 12.56 -11.85 -18.05
CA THR A 63 11.10 -11.97 -18.16
C THR A 63 10.74 -12.56 -19.53
N ARG A 64 9.67 -13.34 -19.61
CA ARG A 64 9.22 -13.96 -20.87
C ARG A 64 7.94 -13.30 -21.32
N CYS A 65 7.94 -12.75 -22.54
CA CYS A 65 6.76 -12.10 -23.09
C CYS A 65 5.62 -13.11 -23.31
N PRO A 66 4.38 -12.84 -22.87
CA PRO A 66 3.25 -13.75 -23.07
C PRO A 66 2.78 -13.81 -24.53
N GLN A 67 3.08 -12.79 -25.34
CA GLN A 67 2.63 -12.70 -26.73
C GLN A 67 3.59 -13.36 -27.71
N CYS A 68 4.86 -12.94 -27.73
CA CYS A 68 5.86 -13.47 -28.67
C CYS A 68 6.76 -14.55 -28.07
N LEU A 69 6.60 -14.87 -26.78
CA LEU A 69 7.37 -15.87 -26.04
C LEU A 69 8.89 -15.62 -26.00
N SER A 70 9.33 -14.45 -26.46
CA SER A 70 10.73 -14.03 -26.38
C SER A 70 11.12 -13.67 -24.94
N TYR A 71 12.41 -13.74 -24.68
CA TYR A 71 12.99 -13.38 -23.39
C TYR A 71 13.47 -11.95 -23.44
N ASN A 72 13.01 -11.12 -22.49
CA ASN A 72 13.50 -9.77 -22.28
C ASN A 72 14.45 -9.77 -21.07
N LYS A 73 15.56 -9.05 -21.20
CA LYS A 73 16.50 -8.85 -20.10
C LYS A 73 16.04 -7.62 -19.31
N LYS A 74 16.07 -7.65 -17.97
CA LYS A 74 15.87 -6.40 -17.21
C LYS A 74 17.01 -5.44 -17.56
N GLU A 75 16.71 -4.33 -18.24
CA GLU A 75 17.62 -3.20 -18.29
C GLU A 75 17.72 -2.61 -16.88
N LYS A 76 18.95 -2.37 -16.45
CA LYS A 76 19.32 -2.11 -15.06
C LYS A 76 19.17 -0.64 -14.69
#